data_AF-A0A3M2FP87-F1
#
_entry.id   AF-A0A3M2FP87-F1
#
_cell.length_a   1.000
_cell.length_b   1.000
_cell.length_c   1.000
_cell.angle_alpha   90.00
_cell.angle_beta   90.00
_cell.angle_gamma   90.00
#
_symmetry.space_group_name_H-M   'P 1'
#
loop_
_entity.id
_entity.type
_entity.pdbx_description
1 polymer ?
#
loop_
_entity_poly.entity_id
_entity_poly.type
_entity_poly.pdbx_seq_one_letter_code
_entity_poly.pdbx_strand_id
1 'polypeptide(L)'
;ALQVAAEGTRLGLHAARLPRSRRPFHTRPLAPVAAAPPHAPASGLMAWVQRVTPAFRAILCGWLEQPAEALVEVLLRHPARLYLSSSHVDLVLPMEAVSLPVRLAGLDRDPGWQPAFGRVILFHFD
;
A
#
# COMPACT_ATOMS: atom_id res chain seq x y z
N ALA A 1 39.90 -11.30 -14.88
CA ALA A 1 39.42 -10.54 -13.72
C ALA A 1 38.52 -9.43 -14.22
N LEU A 2 37.20 -9.61 -14.15
CA LEU A 2 36.20 -8.64 -14.61
C LEU A 2 35.39 -8.22 -13.39
N GLN A 3 35.61 -6.97 -12.99
CA GLN A 3 35.04 -6.32 -11.83
C GLN A 3 33.71 -5.71 -12.24
N VAL A 4 32.60 -6.29 -11.76
CA VAL A 4 31.26 -5.76 -12.00
C VAL A 4 30.99 -4.69 -10.95
N ALA A 5 31.00 -3.43 -11.36
CA ALA A 5 30.58 -2.31 -10.54
C ALA A 5 29.06 -2.31 -10.40
N ALA A 6 28.58 -2.49 -9.17
CA ALA A 6 27.17 -2.35 -8.82
C ALA A 6 26.82 -0.86 -8.77
N GLU A 7 26.36 -0.29 -9.88
CA GLU A 7 25.69 1.01 -9.86
C GLU A 7 24.29 0.82 -9.27
N GLY A 8 24.19 1.09 -7.98
CA GLY A 8 22.93 1.20 -7.26
C GLY A 8 22.05 2.25 -7.92
N THR A 9 20.98 1.79 -8.57
CA THR A 9 19.91 2.67 -9.06
C THR A 9 19.21 3.27 -7.84
N ARG A 10 19.69 4.42 -7.39
CA ARG A 10 18.97 5.29 -6.47
C ARG A 10 17.71 5.73 -7.20
N LEU A 11 16.54 5.25 -6.78
CA LEU A 11 15.28 5.89 -7.13
C LEU A 11 15.38 7.34 -6.62
N GLY A 12 15.67 8.27 -7.51
CA GLY A 12 15.76 9.69 -7.21
C GLY A 12 14.38 10.19 -6.78
N LEU A 13 14.15 10.24 -5.46
CA LEU A 13 13.05 10.99 -4.88
C LEU A 13 13.39 12.47 -5.05
N HIS A 14 13.02 13.05 -6.18
CA HIS A 14 13.05 14.50 -6.34
C HIS A 14 12.08 15.10 -5.31
N ALA A 15 12.64 15.63 -4.23
CA ALA A 15 11.92 16.36 -3.21
C ALA A 15 11.44 17.70 -3.78
N ALA A 16 10.34 17.68 -4.52
CA ALA A 16 9.56 18.88 -4.76
C ALA A 16 9.09 19.38 -3.39
N ARG A 17 9.63 20.52 -2.94
CA ARG A 17 9.25 21.18 -1.69
C ARG A 17 7.78 21.60 -1.81
N LEU A 18 6.88 20.80 -1.24
CA LEU A 18 5.46 21.13 -1.22
C LEU A 18 5.17 22.11 -0.06
N PRO A 19 4.45 23.21 -0.32
CA PRO A 19 4.05 24.13 0.73
C PRO A 19 3.13 23.43 1.74
N ARG A 20 3.42 23.61 3.03
CA ARG A 20 2.62 23.09 4.16
C ARG A 20 1.27 23.79 4.22
N SER A 21 0.29 23.29 3.49
CA SER A 21 -1.08 23.76 3.50
C SER A 21 -1.95 22.85 4.38
N ARG A 22 -2.85 23.43 5.18
CA ARG A 22 -3.89 22.74 5.96
C ARG A 22 -5.11 22.29 5.14
N ARG A 23 -5.11 22.50 3.82
CA ARG A 23 -6.21 22.01 2.96
C ARG A 23 -6.19 20.48 2.90
N PRO A 24 -7.36 19.83 2.95
CA PRO A 24 -7.42 18.39 2.85
C PRO A 24 -6.98 17.93 1.45
N PHE A 25 -6.12 16.91 1.42
CA PHE A 25 -5.35 16.51 0.24
C PHE A 25 -6.21 16.02 -0.94
N HIS A 26 -7.48 15.66 -0.71
CA HIS A 26 -8.44 15.20 -1.73
C HIS A 26 -8.77 16.23 -2.82
N THR A 27 -8.39 17.51 -2.64
CA THR A 27 -8.59 18.57 -3.66
C THR A 27 -7.38 18.83 -4.53
N ARG A 28 -6.27 18.10 -4.32
CA ARG A 28 -5.00 18.40 -4.99
C ARG A 28 -4.82 17.49 -6.22
N PRO A 29 -4.51 18.05 -7.41
CA PRO A 29 -4.17 17.23 -8.56
C PRO A 29 -2.84 16.53 -8.28
N LEU A 30 -2.90 15.21 -8.21
CA LEU A 30 -1.75 14.35 -7.97
C LEU A 30 -1.29 13.85 -9.34
N ALA A 31 0.01 14.01 -9.61
CA ALA A 31 0.60 13.44 -10.80
C ALA A 31 0.40 11.91 -10.75
N PRO A 32 0.01 11.27 -11.88
CA PRO A 32 0.00 9.82 -11.96
C PRO A 32 1.36 9.31 -11.49
N VAL A 33 1.39 8.32 -10.61
CA VAL A 33 2.59 7.48 -10.50
C VAL A 33 2.69 6.81 -11.88
N ALA A 34 3.55 7.34 -12.75
CA ALA A 34 3.90 6.65 -13.97
C ALA A 34 4.25 5.23 -13.55
N ALA A 35 3.58 4.24 -14.14
CA ALA A 35 3.79 2.85 -13.80
C ALA A 35 5.30 2.60 -13.80
N ALA A 36 5.89 2.46 -12.61
CA ALA A 36 7.30 2.18 -12.52
C ALA A 36 7.49 0.86 -13.28
N PRO A 37 8.51 0.73 -14.15
CA PRO A 37 8.77 -0.53 -14.82
C PRO A 37 8.80 -1.64 -13.74
N PRO A 38 8.19 -2.80 -14.00
CA PRO A 38 8.14 -3.87 -13.02
C PRO A 38 9.59 -4.22 -12.64
N HIS A 39 9.99 -3.82 -11.44
CA HIS A 39 11.26 -4.22 -10.89
C HIS A 39 11.06 -5.65 -10.38
N ALA A 40 11.90 -6.57 -10.84
CA ALA A 40 11.94 -7.89 -10.23
C ALA A 40 12.25 -7.68 -8.74
N PRO A 41 11.39 -8.16 -7.83
CA PRO A 41 11.66 -8.00 -6.41
C PRO A 41 12.99 -8.68 -6.08
N ALA A 42 13.78 -8.06 -5.20
CA ALA A 42 14.99 -8.69 -4.71
C ALA A 42 14.66 -10.10 -4.18
N SER A 43 15.45 -11.10 -4.55
CA SER A 43 15.20 -12.52 -4.21
C SER A 43 14.97 -12.74 -2.70
N GLY A 44 15.66 -11.96 -1.86
CA GLY A 44 15.47 -11.96 -0.41
C GLY A 44 14.08 -11.47 0.06
N LEU A 45 13.49 -10.47 -0.60
CA LEU A 45 12.16 -9.98 -0.28
C LEU A 45 11.10 -11.03 -0.62
N MET A 46 11.18 -11.66 -1.80
CA MET A 46 10.24 -12.72 -2.17
C MET A 46 10.36 -13.94 -1.26
N ALA A 47 11.58 -14.35 -0.92
CA ALA A 47 11.79 -15.43 0.04
C ALA A 47 11.19 -15.08 1.42
N TRP A 48 11.32 -13.83 1.87
CA TRP A 48 10.66 -13.38 3.10
C TRP A 48 9.14 -13.42 2.96
N VAL A 49 8.55 -12.79 1.93
CA VAL A 49 7.10 -12.79 1.68
C VAL A 49 6.54 -14.21 1.69
N GLN A 50 7.18 -15.15 0.99
CA GLN A 50 6.77 -16.55 0.96
C GLN A 50 6.79 -17.21 2.34
N ARG A 51 7.75 -16.85 3.21
CA ARG A 51 7.82 -17.37 4.58
C ARG A 51 6.71 -16.82 5.49
N VAL A 52 6.38 -15.53 5.41
CA VAL A 52 5.36 -14.90 6.29
C VAL A 52 3.93 -15.11 5.81
N THR A 53 3.71 -15.25 4.49
CA THR A 53 2.37 -15.30 3.89
C THR A 53 1.44 -16.35 4.50
N PRO A 54 1.87 -17.59 4.79
CA PRO A 54 0.97 -18.60 5.37
C PRO A 54 0.40 -18.19 6.74
N ALA A 55 1.25 -17.67 7.63
CA ALA A 55 0.83 -17.21 8.95
C ALA A 55 -0.10 -15.99 8.84
N PHE A 56 0.25 -15.03 7.99
CA PHE A 56 -0.57 -13.84 7.75
C PHE A 56 -1.94 -14.21 7.18
N ARG A 57 -1.99 -15.15 6.23
CA ARG A 57 -3.22 -15.69 5.67
C ARG A 57 -4.11 -16.32 6.75
N ALA A 58 -3.54 -17.14 7.63
CA ALA A 58 -4.32 -17.76 8.71
C ALA A 58 -4.93 -16.71 9.66
N ILE A 59 -4.16 -15.68 10.02
CA ILE A 59 -4.65 -14.56 10.84
C ILE A 59 -5.80 -13.84 10.14
N LEU A 60 -5.63 -13.51 8.85
CA LEU A 60 -6.65 -12.82 8.06
C LEU A 60 -7.92 -13.65 7.91
N CYS A 61 -7.82 -14.96 7.68
CA CYS A 61 -8.98 -15.85 7.65
C CYS A 61 -9.77 -15.77 8.97
N GLY A 62 -9.06 -15.77 10.10
CA GLY A 62 -9.69 -15.65 11.42
C GLY A 62 -10.31 -14.28 11.67
N TRP A 63 -9.64 -13.18 11.32
CA TRP A 63 -10.16 -11.83 11.53
C TRP A 63 -11.34 -11.49 10.62
N LEU A 64 -11.35 -12.00 9.39
CA LEU A 64 -12.39 -11.73 8.41
C LEU A 64 -13.51 -12.77 8.42
N GLU A 65 -13.33 -13.88 9.15
CA GLU A 65 -14.19 -15.05 9.12
C GLU A 65 -14.42 -15.55 7.66
N GLN A 66 -13.35 -15.52 6.86
CA GLN A 66 -13.36 -15.91 5.45
C GLN A 66 -12.39 -17.06 5.19
N PRO A 67 -12.71 -17.96 4.23
CA PRO A 67 -11.77 -18.96 3.77
C PRO A 67 -10.63 -18.31 2.97
N ALA A 68 -9.50 -19.01 2.87
CA ALA A 68 -8.29 -18.50 2.23
C ALA A 68 -8.51 -18.09 0.76
N GLU A 69 -9.37 -18.80 0.06
CA GLU A 69 -9.70 -18.62 -1.35
C GLU A 69 -10.46 -17.30 -1.57
N ALA A 70 -11.25 -16.87 -0.59
CA ALA A 70 -12.04 -15.64 -0.67
C ALA A 70 -11.23 -14.37 -0.37
N LEU A 71 -10.08 -14.49 0.31
CA LEU A 71 -9.29 -13.32 0.74
C LEU A 71 -8.84 -12.42 -0.42
N VAL A 72 -8.55 -13.00 -1.58
CA VAL A 72 -8.08 -12.24 -2.74
C VAL A 72 -9.18 -11.33 -3.28
N GLU A 73 -10.42 -11.84 -3.38
CA GLU A 73 -11.57 -11.03 -3.79
C GLU A 73 -11.88 -9.95 -2.75
N VAL A 74 -11.83 -10.31 -1.46
CA VAL A 74 -12.18 -9.40 -0.37
C VAL A 74 -11.16 -8.26 -0.22
N LEU A 75 -9.87 -8.52 -0.40
CA LEU A 75 -8.80 -7.56 -0.06
C LEU A 75 -8.08 -6.96 -1.27
N LEU A 76 -7.94 -7.68 -2.38
CA LEU A 76 -6.95 -7.34 -3.43
C LEU A 76 -7.56 -7.03 -4.80
N ARG A 77 -8.74 -7.55 -5.14
CA ARG A 77 -9.34 -7.38 -6.47
C ARG A 77 -10.26 -6.15 -6.57
N HIS A 78 -9.81 -5.04 -6.00
CA HIS A 78 -10.49 -3.76 -6.09
C HIS A 78 -9.70 -2.81 -6.99
N PRO A 79 -10.33 -2.16 -7.98
CA PRO A 79 -9.69 -1.04 -8.65
C PRO A 79 -9.47 0.06 -7.62
N ALA A 80 -8.25 0.55 -7.49
CA ALA A 80 -7.92 1.58 -6.52
C ALA A 80 -6.89 2.56 -7.07
N ARG A 81 -6.92 3.79 -6.54
CA ARG A 81 -5.90 4.80 -6.80
C ARG A 81 -5.07 4.98 -5.54
N LEU A 82 -3.75 4.97 -5.70
CA LEU A 82 -2.80 5.25 -4.63
C LEU A 82 -2.18 6.63 -4.84
N TYR A 83 -2.19 7.43 -3.78
CA TYR A 83 -1.47 8.69 -3.72
C TYR A 83 -0.41 8.64 -2.65
N LEU A 84 0.79 9.10 -3.01
CA LEU A 84 1.96 9.01 -2.15
C LEU A 84 2.55 10.40 -1.92
N SER A 85 2.76 10.73 -0.65
CA SER A 85 3.52 11.91 -0.23
C SER A 85 4.59 11.51 0.77
N SER A 86 5.54 12.39 1.07
CA SER A 86 6.61 12.11 2.04
C SER A 86 6.13 11.62 3.40
N SER A 87 4.87 11.91 3.77
CA SER A 87 4.27 11.54 5.05
C SER A 87 2.98 10.74 4.95
N HIS A 88 2.38 10.56 3.78
CA HIS A 88 1.08 9.89 3.63
C HIS A 88 1.05 8.89 2.47
N VAL A 89 0.19 7.90 2.62
CA VAL A 89 -0.29 6.98 1.60
C VAL A 89 -1.81 7.04 1.65
N ASP A 90 -2.43 7.57 0.62
CA ASP A 90 -3.89 7.62 0.49
C ASP A 90 -4.32 6.55 -0.52
N LEU A 91 -5.18 5.63 -0.09
CA LEU A 91 -5.81 4.63 -0.92
C LEU A 91 -7.26 5.05 -1.18
N VAL A 92 -7.58 5.34 -2.44
CA VAL A 92 -8.94 5.69 -2.87
C VAL A 92 -9.55 4.51 -3.60
N LEU A 93 -10.66 4.02 -3.05
CA LEU A 93 -11.44 2.89 -3.51
C LEU A 93 -12.81 3.38 -3.99
N PRO A 94 -13.48 2.67 -4.91
CA PRO A 94 -14.87 2.96 -5.21
C PRO A 94 -15.77 2.60 -4.01
N MET A 95 -16.90 3.28 -3.87
CA MET A 95 -17.88 3.02 -2.81
C MET A 95 -18.33 1.54 -2.77
N GLU A 96 -18.39 0.87 -3.91
CA GLU A 96 -18.77 -0.55 -4.01
C GLU A 96 -17.70 -1.50 -3.46
N ALA A 97 -16.46 -1.04 -3.27
CA ALA A 97 -15.38 -1.82 -2.67
C ALA A 97 -15.42 -1.80 -1.13
N VAL A 98 -16.38 -1.11 -0.50
CA VAL A 98 -16.58 -1.18 0.94
C VAL A 98 -16.92 -2.60 1.35
N SER A 99 -16.13 -3.15 2.27
CA SER A 99 -16.31 -4.51 2.79
C SER A 99 -16.60 -4.48 4.29
N LEU A 100 -17.80 -4.96 4.67
CA LEU A 100 -18.20 -5.02 6.09
C LEU A 100 -17.24 -5.88 6.94
N PRO A 101 -16.81 -7.09 6.51
CA PRO A 101 -15.82 -7.86 7.26
C PRO A 101 -14.51 -7.10 7.50
N VAL A 102 -14.02 -6.37 6.49
CA VAL A 102 -12.79 -5.56 6.59
C VAL A 102 -12.97 -4.42 7.59
N ARG A 103 -14.14 -3.74 7.54
CA ARG A 103 -14.48 -2.65 8.45
C ARG A 103 -14.61 -3.10 9.89
N LEU A 104 -15.27 -4.23 10.13
CA LEU A 104 -15.45 -4.81 11.47
C LEU A 104 -14.11 -5.31 12.05
N ALA A 105 -13.24 -5.89 11.22
CA ALA A 105 -11.88 -6.26 11.60
C ALA A 105 -10.96 -5.04 11.81
N GLY A 106 -11.43 -3.85 11.43
CA GLY A 106 -10.72 -2.58 11.59
C GLY A 106 -9.49 -2.44 10.69
N LEU A 107 -9.44 -3.20 9.58
CA LEU A 107 -8.29 -3.23 8.65
C LEU A 107 -8.22 -2.00 7.73
N ASP A 108 -9.33 -1.29 7.56
CA ASP A 108 -9.45 -0.06 6.76
C ASP A 108 -9.80 1.17 7.62
N ARG A 109 -9.50 1.14 8.93
CA ARG A 109 -9.71 2.30 9.81
C ARG A 109 -8.74 3.43 9.49
N ASP A 110 -9.20 4.66 9.68
CA ASP A 110 -8.39 5.86 9.50
C ASP A 110 -7.99 6.50 10.84
N PRO A 111 -6.69 6.76 11.07
CA PRO A 111 -5.55 6.36 10.24
C PRO A 111 -5.27 4.85 10.28
N GLY A 112 -4.91 4.30 9.13
CA GLY A 112 -4.49 2.90 8.94
C GLY A 112 -3.11 2.62 9.51
N TRP A 113 -2.73 1.34 9.59
CA TRP A 113 -1.64 0.84 10.44
C TRP A 113 -0.41 1.76 10.48
N GLN A 114 -0.07 2.24 11.68
CA GLN A 114 1.22 2.86 11.97
C GLN A 114 1.70 2.66 13.43
N PRO A 115 2.83 1.98 13.65
CA PRO A 115 3.59 2.02 14.89
C PRO A 115 4.60 3.17 14.75
N ALA A 116 4.12 4.37 15.10
CA ALA A 116 4.84 5.65 15.17
C ALA A 116 5.27 6.31 13.84
N PHE A 117 4.46 6.15 12.79
CA PHE A 117 4.22 7.09 11.67
C PHE A 117 5.34 7.43 10.67
N GLY A 118 6.13 6.46 10.22
CA GLY A 118 6.91 6.60 8.97
C GLY A 118 6.12 7.23 7.78
N ARG A 119 4.94 6.72 7.44
CA ARG A 119 3.91 7.39 6.60
C ARG A 119 2.51 7.02 7.11
N VAL A 120 1.61 7.98 7.23
CA VAL A 120 0.21 7.79 7.61
C VAL A 120 -0.53 7.12 6.45
N ILE A 121 -1.34 6.10 6.73
CA ILE A 121 -2.18 5.45 5.72
C ILE A 121 -3.62 5.95 5.90
N LEU A 122 -4.27 6.36 4.82
CA LEU A 122 -5.67 6.80 4.80
C LEU A 122 -6.45 6.06 3.71
N PHE A 123 -7.69 5.70 4.02
CA PHE A 123 -8.63 5.05 3.12
C PHE A 123 -9.75 6.04 2.76
N HIS A 124 -10.05 6.16 1.47
CA HIS A 124 -11.14 7.00 0.96
C HIS A 124 -12.04 6.14 0.07
N PHE A 125 -13.35 6.36 0.16
CA PHE A 125 -14.36 5.65 -0.62
C PHE A 125 -15.24 6.66 -1.35
N ASP A 126 -15.21 6.64 -2.68
CA ASP A 126 -15.84 7.63 -3.57
C ASP A 126 -16.84 6.98 -4.54
#